data_AF-A0A8B8U7L1-F1
#
_entry.id   AF-A0A8B8U7L1-F1
#
_cell.length_a   1.000
_cell.length_b   1.000
_cell.length_c   1.000
_cell.angle_alpha   90.00
_cell.angle_beta   90.00
_cell.angle_gamma   90.00
#
_symmetry.space_group_name_H-M   'P 1'
#
loop_
_entity.id
_entity.type
_entity.pdbx_description
1 polymer ?
#
loop_
_entity_poly.entity_id
_entity_poly.type
_entity_poly.pdbx_seq_one_letter_code
_entity_poly.pdbx_strand_id
1 'polypeptide(L)'
;MLAELGFYLLLAVTLLGPDTKAQAMKGVKCGGVLSAPSGNFSSPNFPSLYPYNTECSWLIVVAEGSSVLLTFHAFDLEYHDTCGFDFLEIYNGASGDQGNLLGRFCGQVLPPPFTSSWHVMSVVFHSDKHVASRGFSAGYQKDVCGGVLTGLSGVLTSPEYPNNYPNNVECRWVIRAAGPATIKLVFVDFQVEGSEQCMYDYVAVLGGPGPAHEHHYCGSARPPTLVSLGHELQVVFKSDFNIGGRGFKAYYFSGECQEVYTAMRGNFSSPQYPSSYPNNIRCHWTIRLPPGYRVKLFFLDLELEEPNSLTRTCDFDHLVAFDGASEEAPLLGNWCGHHLPPPVTSSHNQLLLLLHTDRSSTHRGFSVAYIGVVPMNVSCSRTDFQILISAQALAPLERTKVYLGSRSCAAQEVGSNFRIQARFDTCGTESQLLGRRTSTSTRSAASHGARRPLSTCCPAPTGLGPMLPRPSTFRKHHPGTRQRHWRAPWPWWPRTPVISSS
;
A
#
# COMPACT_ATOMS: atom_id res chain seq x y z
N MET A 1 -11.00 -47.62 0.16
CA MET A 1 -10.55 -46.22 -0.02
C MET A 1 -9.03 -46.05 0.12
N LEU A 2 -8.22 -47.08 -0.17
CA LEU A 2 -6.75 -46.97 -0.30
C LEU A 2 -6.22 -47.65 -1.58
N ALA A 3 -7.10 -48.21 -2.42
CA ALA A 3 -6.75 -48.87 -3.68
C ALA A 3 -7.05 -48.02 -4.93
N GLU A 4 -7.83 -46.94 -4.81
CA GLU A 4 -8.19 -46.05 -5.94
C GLU A 4 -7.16 -44.92 -6.16
N LEU A 5 -6.32 -44.61 -5.17
CA LEU A 5 -5.26 -43.60 -5.29
C LEU A 5 -4.01 -44.10 -6.02
N GLY A 6 -3.84 -45.43 -6.14
CA GLY A 6 -2.70 -46.02 -6.85
C GLY A 6 -2.84 -46.02 -8.38
N PHE A 7 -4.07 -45.93 -8.90
CA PHE A 7 -4.32 -46.06 -10.34
C PHE A 7 -4.14 -44.73 -11.10
N TYR A 8 -4.43 -43.59 -10.46
CA TYR A 8 -4.23 -42.26 -11.05
C TYR A 8 -2.77 -41.82 -11.08
N LEU A 9 -1.91 -42.39 -10.21
CA LEU A 9 -0.47 -42.08 -10.21
C LEU A 9 0.28 -42.76 -11.37
N LEU A 10 -0.22 -43.90 -11.88
CA LEU A 10 0.41 -44.60 -13.02
C LEU A 10 -0.03 -44.07 -14.39
N LEU A 11 -1.16 -43.37 -14.49
CA LEU A 11 -1.67 -42.83 -15.77
C LEU A 11 -1.11 -41.44 -16.12
N ALA A 12 -0.57 -40.69 -15.14
CA ALA A 12 0.10 -39.41 -15.40
C ALA A 12 1.53 -39.57 -15.97
N VAL A 13 2.11 -40.76 -15.90
CA VAL A 13 3.50 -41.02 -16.35
C VAL A 13 3.58 -41.40 -17.85
N THR A 14 2.45 -41.64 -18.52
CA THR A 14 2.43 -42.11 -19.93
C THR A 14 2.02 -41.06 -20.98
N LEU A 15 1.83 -39.79 -20.62
CA LEU A 15 1.41 -38.72 -21.56
C LEU A 15 2.41 -37.57 -21.76
N LEU A 16 3.69 -37.76 -21.46
CA LEU A 16 4.75 -36.85 -21.91
C LEU A 16 5.75 -37.63 -22.76
N GLY A 17 5.58 -37.53 -24.09
CA GLY A 17 6.50 -38.07 -25.07
C GLY A 17 7.88 -37.37 -25.01
N PRO A 18 8.93 -38.02 -25.52
CA PRO A 18 10.28 -37.50 -25.47
C PRO A 18 10.54 -36.61 -26.69
N ASP A 19 10.66 -35.30 -26.50
CA ASP A 19 11.52 -34.47 -27.34
C ASP A 19 11.63 -33.04 -26.80
N THR A 20 12.64 -32.84 -25.97
CA THR A 20 13.64 -31.77 -26.11
C THR A 20 14.79 -32.17 -25.21
N LYS A 21 15.94 -32.49 -25.80
CA LYS A 21 17.16 -32.82 -25.06
C LYS A 21 17.67 -31.58 -24.33
N ALA A 22 17.12 -31.29 -23.16
CA ALA A 22 17.89 -30.64 -22.11
C ALA A 22 18.73 -31.73 -21.45
N GLN A 23 19.98 -31.86 -21.86
CA GLN A 23 20.95 -32.63 -21.08
C GLN A 23 21.08 -31.95 -19.71
N ALA A 24 20.41 -32.50 -18.71
CA ALA A 24 20.69 -32.21 -17.32
C ALA A 24 22.15 -32.60 -17.05
N MET A 25 23.04 -31.61 -17.01
CA MET A 25 24.38 -31.78 -16.47
C MET A 25 24.23 -32.28 -15.03
N LYS A 26 24.95 -33.35 -14.68
CA LYS A 26 24.91 -34.03 -13.38
C LYS A 26 25.20 -33.00 -12.28
N GLY A 27 24.13 -32.48 -11.68
CA GLY A 27 24.11 -31.16 -11.06
C GLY A 27 24.79 -31.10 -9.71
N VAL A 28 25.68 -30.11 -9.57
CA VAL A 28 26.21 -29.65 -8.29
C VAL A 28 25.04 -29.25 -7.42
N LYS A 29 24.80 -29.97 -6.31
CA LYS A 29 23.74 -29.63 -5.36
C LYS A 29 24.28 -28.64 -4.35
N CYS A 30 23.84 -27.39 -4.43
CA CYS A 30 24.17 -26.32 -3.49
C CYS A 30 22.94 -25.44 -3.24
N GLY A 31 23.00 -24.62 -2.20
CA GLY A 31 21.84 -23.84 -1.74
C GLY A 31 20.92 -24.61 -0.80
N GLY A 32 19.73 -24.05 -0.58
CA GLY A 32 18.68 -24.59 0.28
C GLY A 32 18.28 -23.65 1.43
N VAL A 33 17.37 -24.12 2.27
CA VAL A 33 16.90 -23.38 3.45
C VAL A 33 17.77 -23.72 4.66
N LEU A 34 18.35 -22.71 5.29
CA LEU A 34 19.17 -22.81 6.48
C LEU A 34 18.37 -22.27 7.67
N SER A 35 17.91 -23.17 8.55
CA SER A 35 16.96 -22.83 9.63
C SER A 35 17.52 -22.96 11.05
N ALA A 36 18.80 -23.34 11.20
CA ALA A 36 19.42 -23.43 12.51
C ALA A 36 19.70 -22.03 13.09
N PRO A 37 19.82 -21.85 14.41
CA PRO A 37 20.17 -20.54 15.00
C PRO A 37 21.58 -20.05 14.62
N SER A 38 22.45 -20.94 14.14
CA SER A 38 23.72 -20.59 13.53
C SER A 38 24.17 -21.73 12.62
N GLY A 39 25.07 -21.45 11.69
CA GLY A 39 25.66 -22.46 10.84
C GLY A 39 26.67 -21.88 9.86
N ASN A 40 27.36 -22.77 9.17
CA ASN A 40 28.34 -22.39 8.14
C ASN A 40 27.90 -22.95 6.79
N PHE A 41 28.17 -22.21 5.73
CA PHE A 41 27.96 -22.63 4.36
C PHE A 41 29.08 -22.09 3.46
N SER A 42 29.22 -22.66 2.28
CA SER A 42 30.28 -22.31 1.35
C SER A 42 29.84 -22.51 -0.08
N SER A 43 30.59 -21.92 -1.01
CA SER A 43 30.51 -22.30 -2.42
C SER A 43 30.78 -23.80 -2.60
N PRO A 44 30.29 -24.43 -3.68
CA PRO A 44 30.57 -25.83 -3.94
C PRO A 44 32.08 -26.07 -4.06
N ASN A 45 32.52 -27.24 -3.60
CA ASN A 45 33.93 -27.68 -3.59
C ASN A 45 34.89 -26.86 -2.72
N PHE A 46 34.46 -25.82 -2.02
CA PHE A 46 35.32 -25.02 -1.14
C PHE A 46 36.13 -25.93 -0.18
N PRO A 47 37.45 -25.75 -0.03
CA PRO A 47 38.29 -24.63 -0.50
C PRO A 47 38.92 -24.80 -1.90
N SER A 48 38.45 -25.79 -2.68
CA SER A 48 38.82 -26.01 -4.09
C SER A 48 37.96 -25.16 -5.02
N LEU A 49 38.28 -25.19 -6.32
CA LEU A 49 37.60 -24.35 -7.30
C LEU A 49 36.10 -24.67 -7.40
N TYR A 50 35.26 -23.63 -7.39
CA TYR A 50 33.83 -23.81 -7.64
C TYR A 50 33.58 -24.21 -9.11
N PRO A 51 32.47 -24.90 -9.42
CA PRO A 51 32.13 -25.29 -10.78
C PRO A 51 31.59 -24.12 -11.59
N TYR A 52 31.83 -24.12 -12.91
CA TYR A 52 31.21 -23.19 -13.87
C TYR A 52 29.70 -23.38 -13.98
N ASN A 53 28.97 -22.36 -14.43
CA ASN A 53 27.52 -22.35 -14.63
C ASN A 53 26.74 -22.82 -13.40
N THR A 54 27.22 -22.46 -12.22
CA THR A 54 26.58 -22.80 -10.96
C THR A 54 25.76 -21.62 -10.48
N GLU A 55 24.52 -21.90 -10.09
CA GLU A 55 23.67 -21.00 -9.35
C GLU A 55 23.27 -21.67 -8.03
N CYS A 56 23.63 -21.04 -6.91
CA CYS A 56 23.27 -21.51 -5.57
C CYS A 56 22.50 -20.41 -4.85
N SER A 57 21.36 -20.75 -4.26
CA SER A 57 20.59 -19.84 -3.43
C SER A 57 20.42 -20.40 -2.02
N TRP A 58 20.86 -19.66 -1.02
CA TRP A 58 20.64 -19.98 0.39
C TRP A 58 19.61 -19.03 0.99
N LEU A 59 18.55 -19.58 1.55
CA LEU A 59 17.57 -18.84 2.33
C LEU A 59 17.82 -19.11 3.81
N ILE A 60 18.36 -18.13 4.51
CA ILE A 60 18.63 -18.20 5.95
C ILE A 60 17.36 -17.74 6.68
N VAL A 61 16.82 -18.58 7.54
CA VAL A 61 15.60 -18.33 8.33
C VAL A 61 15.89 -18.61 9.80
N VAL A 62 16.01 -17.56 10.62
CA VAL A 62 16.12 -17.69 12.08
C VAL A 62 14.76 -17.49 12.75
N ALA A 63 14.70 -17.52 14.07
CA ALA A 63 13.45 -17.31 14.81
C ALA A 63 12.85 -15.92 14.53
N GLU A 64 11.52 -15.86 14.39
CA GLU A 64 10.79 -14.59 14.24
C GLU A 64 11.13 -13.59 15.36
N GLY A 65 11.15 -12.30 15.04
CA GLY A 65 11.56 -11.24 15.97
C GLY A 65 13.07 -11.12 16.20
N SER A 66 13.89 -11.89 15.47
CA SER A 66 15.36 -11.83 15.49
C SER A 66 15.92 -11.32 14.16
N SER A 67 17.23 -11.15 14.08
CA SER A 67 17.97 -10.79 12.85
C SER A 67 19.02 -11.85 12.51
N VAL A 68 19.50 -11.87 11.27
CA VAL A 68 20.60 -12.74 10.82
C VAL A 68 21.87 -11.92 10.73
N LEU A 69 22.90 -12.28 11.47
CA LEU A 69 24.25 -11.78 11.27
C LEU A 69 25.01 -12.75 10.37
N LEU A 70 25.39 -12.29 9.17
CA LEU A 70 26.21 -12.99 8.21
C LEU A 70 27.65 -12.49 8.29
N THR A 71 28.59 -13.42 8.37
CA THR A 71 30.04 -13.16 8.46
C THR A 71 30.78 -14.00 7.42
N PHE A 72 31.84 -13.45 6.84
CA PHE A 72 32.66 -14.14 5.86
C PHE A 72 33.99 -14.57 6.47
N HIS A 73 34.38 -15.82 6.19
CA HIS A 73 35.65 -16.40 6.63
C HIS A 73 36.68 -16.46 5.50
N ALA A 74 36.22 -16.60 4.26
CA ALA A 74 37.05 -16.59 3.05
C ALA A 74 36.22 -16.13 1.85
N PHE A 75 36.85 -15.45 0.90
CA PHE A 75 36.20 -14.94 -0.31
C PHE A 75 37.20 -14.78 -1.47
N ASP A 76 36.96 -15.48 -2.57
CA ASP A 76 37.80 -15.49 -3.78
C ASP A 76 36.95 -15.91 -4.99
N LEU A 77 36.38 -14.94 -5.70
CA LEU A 77 35.59 -15.11 -6.93
C LEU A 77 36.29 -14.44 -8.12
N GLU A 78 35.92 -14.78 -9.35
CA GLU A 78 36.39 -14.06 -10.54
C GLU A 78 36.09 -12.56 -10.41
N TYR A 79 37.10 -11.72 -10.68
CA TYR A 79 36.99 -10.28 -10.57
C TYR A 79 36.49 -9.65 -11.87
N HIS A 80 35.57 -8.69 -11.74
CA HIS A 80 35.19 -7.75 -12.78
C HIS A 80 34.80 -6.42 -12.15
N ASP A 81 35.01 -5.29 -12.84
CA ASP A 81 34.74 -3.94 -12.30
C ASP A 81 33.28 -3.75 -11.83
N THR A 82 32.34 -4.46 -12.46
CA THR A 82 30.90 -4.45 -12.12
C THR A 82 30.42 -5.77 -11.49
N CYS A 83 31.35 -6.70 -11.19
CA CYS A 83 31.03 -8.08 -10.78
C CYS A 83 30.05 -8.78 -11.73
N GLY A 84 30.25 -8.58 -13.05
CA GLY A 84 29.33 -9.02 -14.10
C GLY A 84 29.44 -10.49 -14.49
N PHE A 85 30.54 -11.15 -14.14
CA PHE A 85 30.77 -12.58 -14.40
C PHE A 85 30.33 -13.39 -13.18
N ASP A 86 31.25 -13.69 -12.27
CA ASP A 86 30.94 -14.38 -11.03
C ASP A 86 30.65 -13.40 -9.89
N PHE A 87 29.64 -13.71 -9.09
CA PHE A 87 29.24 -12.82 -8.01
C PHE A 87 28.54 -13.53 -6.85
N LEU A 88 28.59 -12.86 -5.70
CA LEU A 88 27.75 -13.14 -4.55
C LEU A 88 26.87 -11.93 -4.28
N GLU A 89 25.56 -12.12 -4.33
CA GLU A 89 24.57 -11.12 -3.96
C GLU A 89 23.94 -11.46 -2.60
N ILE A 90 23.76 -10.45 -1.77
CA ILE A 90 23.20 -10.58 -0.43
C ILE A 90 21.95 -9.71 -0.38
N TYR A 91 20.82 -10.30 0.00
CA TYR A 91 19.52 -9.65 0.05
C TYR A 91 18.98 -9.60 1.48
N ASN A 92 18.42 -8.44 1.83
CA ASN A 92 17.82 -8.09 3.12
C ASN A 92 16.42 -8.70 3.29
N GLY A 93 16.29 -10.00 3.10
CA GLY A 93 15.03 -10.72 3.07
C GLY A 93 15.09 -11.91 2.12
N ALA A 94 13.93 -12.48 1.80
CA ALA A 94 13.83 -13.63 0.89
C ALA A 94 13.84 -13.25 -0.59
N SER A 95 13.42 -12.03 -0.94
CA SER A 95 13.24 -11.60 -2.31
C SER A 95 14.54 -11.10 -2.94
N GLY A 96 14.82 -11.57 -4.16
CA GLY A 96 15.97 -11.16 -4.98
C GLY A 96 15.73 -9.86 -5.77
N ASP A 97 15.07 -8.86 -5.18
CA ASP A 97 14.80 -7.58 -5.84
C ASP A 97 15.85 -6.51 -5.49
N GLN A 98 16.00 -5.50 -6.36
CA GLN A 98 16.99 -4.43 -6.16
C GLN A 98 16.74 -3.59 -4.91
N GLY A 99 15.51 -3.51 -4.40
CA GLY A 99 15.19 -2.74 -3.19
C GLY A 99 15.73 -3.40 -1.91
N ASN A 100 15.96 -4.70 -1.96
CA ASN A 100 16.47 -5.51 -0.87
C ASN A 100 17.95 -5.88 -1.02
N LEU A 101 18.62 -5.55 -2.12
CA LEU A 101 20.02 -5.86 -2.33
C LEU A 101 20.92 -5.08 -1.36
N LEU A 102 21.56 -5.79 -0.43
CA LEU A 102 22.56 -5.24 0.49
C LEU A 102 23.91 -5.02 -0.20
N GLY A 103 24.22 -5.87 -1.19
CA GLY A 103 25.40 -5.68 -2.03
C GLY A 103 25.69 -6.86 -2.95
N ARG A 104 26.52 -6.58 -3.96
CA ARG A 104 27.05 -7.54 -4.92
C ARG A 104 28.58 -7.54 -4.84
N PHE A 105 29.18 -8.72 -4.69
CA PHE A 105 30.60 -8.87 -4.39
C PHE A 105 31.27 -9.86 -5.34
N CYS A 106 32.54 -9.59 -5.68
CA CYS A 106 33.41 -10.45 -6.49
C CYS A 106 34.89 -10.12 -6.19
N GLY A 107 35.83 -10.88 -6.76
CA GLY A 107 37.26 -10.74 -6.49
C GLY A 107 37.68 -11.32 -5.13
N GLN A 108 38.73 -10.75 -4.54
CA GLN A 108 39.40 -11.28 -3.34
C GLN A 108 39.21 -10.44 -2.07
N VAL A 109 38.46 -9.34 -2.18
CA VAL A 109 38.20 -8.47 -1.03
C VAL A 109 37.12 -9.13 -0.18
N LEU A 110 37.44 -9.41 1.08
CA LEU A 110 36.50 -10.02 2.02
C LEU A 110 35.33 -9.05 2.28
N PRO A 111 34.06 -9.47 2.06
CA PRO A 111 32.91 -8.63 2.36
C PRO A 111 32.81 -8.33 3.87
N PRO A 112 32.29 -7.15 4.25
CA PRO A 112 32.02 -6.85 5.67
C PRO A 112 30.90 -7.76 6.22
N PRO A 113 30.70 -7.81 7.55
CA PRO A 113 29.54 -8.48 8.12
C PRO A 113 28.23 -7.75 7.73
N PHE A 114 27.16 -8.52 7.52
CA PHE A 114 25.83 -8.00 7.21
C PHE A 114 24.82 -8.46 8.24
N THR A 115 23.98 -7.55 8.73
CA THR A 115 22.84 -7.90 9.58
C THR A 115 21.56 -7.72 8.78
N SER A 116 20.75 -8.77 8.67
CA SER A 116 19.42 -8.62 8.08
C SER A 116 18.52 -7.83 9.00
N SER A 117 17.56 -7.16 8.39
CA SER A 117 16.52 -6.40 9.05
C SER A 117 15.53 -7.23 9.86
N TRP A 118 15.48 -8.54 9.60
CA TRP A 118 14.45 -9.48 10.05
C TRP A 118 15.01 -10.88 10.17
N HIS A 119 14.15 -11.85 10.50
CA HIS A 119 14.54 -13.23 10.67
C HIS A 119 14.92 -13.96 9.37
N VAL A 120 14.95 -13.27 8.22
CA VAL A 120 15.24 -13.86 6.91
C VAL A 120 16.32 -13.08 6.16
N MET A 121 17.24 -13.79 5.52
CA MET A 121 18.26 -13.27 4.61
C MET A 121 18.45 -14.24 3.44
N SER A 122 18.64 -13.72 2.23
CA SER A 122 18.93 -14.53 1.04
C SER A 122 20.34 -14.24 0.53
N VAL A 123 21.06 -15.29 0.17
CA VAL A 123 22.41 -15.22 -0.40
C VAL A 123 22.42 -15.99 -1.71
N VAL A 124 22.77 -15.31 -2.80
CA VAL A 124 22.77 -15.88 -4.16
C VAL A 124 24.19 -15.86 -4.70
N PHE A 125 24.70 -17.04 -5.03
CA PHE A 125 25.97 -17.22 -5.73
C PHE A 125 25.72 -17.59 -7.17
N HIS A 126 26.41 -16.91 -8.09
CA HIS A 126 26.37 -17.17 -9.51
C HIS A 126 27.80 -17.29 -10.06
N SER A 127 27.98 -18.24 -10.98
CA SER A 127 29.20 -18.39 -11.78
C SER A 127 28.90 -18.60 -13.26
N ASP A 128 29.73 -18.03 -14.11
CA ASP A 128 29.57 -18.03 -15.56
C ASP A 128 30.21 -19.27 -16.22
N LYS A 129 30.47 -19.24 -17.53
CA LYS A 129 31.03 -20.37 -18.28
C LYS A 129 32.55 -20.53 -18.17
N HIS A 130 33.25 -19.56 -17.61
CA HIS A 130 34.71 -19.45 -17.62
C HIS A 130 35.23 -19.10 -16.22
N VAL A 131 36.56 -19.19 -16.04
CA VAL A 131 37.33 -18.75 -14.86
C VAL A 131 36.69 -19.04 -13.48
N ALA A 132 37.15 -20.11 -12.83
CA ALA A 132 36.76 -20.43 -11.46
C ALA A 132 37.88 -20.08 -10.47
N SER A 133 37.49 -19.66 -9.28
CA SER A 133 38.37 -19.36 -8.15
C SER A 133 38.02 -20.23 -6.94
N ARG A 134 38.67 -20.04 -5.79
CA ARG A 134 38.51 -20.93 -4.62
C ARG A 134 37.13 -20.82 -3.96
N GLY A 135 36.38 -19.77 -4.27
CA GLY A 135 35.04 -19.55 -3.77
C GLY A 135 35.01 -18.85 -2.42
N PHE A 136 33.98 -19.13 -1.64
CA PHE A 136 33.76 -18.46 -0.35
C PHE A 136 33.34 -19.44 0.74
N SER A 137 33.57 -19.04 1.99
CA SER A 137 33.00 -19.66 3.18
C SER A 137 32.46 -18.58 4.09
N ALA A 138 31.23 -18.79 4.56
CA ALA A 138 30.51 -17.85 5.41
C ALA A 138 29.84 -18.58 6.57
N GLY A 139 29.73 -17.87 7.68
CA GLY A 139 28.99 -18.27 8.86
C GLY A 139 27.82 -17.32 9.09
N TYR A 140 26.68 -17.86 9.50
CA TYR A 140 25.54 -17.07 9.93
C TYR A 140 25.19 -17.40 11.38
N GLN A 141 24.64 -16.43 12.09
CA GLN A 141 24.10 -16.61 13.42
C GLN A 141 22.87 -15.74 13.62
N LYS A 142 21.97 -16.22 14.47
CA LYS A 142 20.88 -15.44 15.04
C LYS A 142 21.50 -14.30 15.84
N ASP A 143 21.17 -13.08 15.45
CA ASP A 143 21.43 -11.87 16.19
C ASP A 143 20.14 -11.41 16.89
N VAL A 144 20.28 -10.69 17.99
CA VAL A 144 19.18 -10.38 18.92
C VAL A 144 18.14 -9.50 18.22
N CYS A 145 18.59 -8.46 17.51
CA CYS A 145 17.73 -7.47 16.84
C CYS A 145 18.56 -6.38 16.14
N GLY A 146 18.02 -5.76 15.09
CA GLY A 146 18.58 -4.55 14.47
C GLY A 146 18.69 -4.65 12.94
N GLY A 147 19.54 -3.80 12.37
CA GLY A 147 19.88 -3.81 10.94
C GLY A 147 19.45 -2.56 10.17
N VAL A 148 19.71 -2.55 8.87
CA VAL A 148 19.34 -1.44 7.97
C VAL A 148 18.08 -1.81 7.18
N LEU A 149 16.99 -1.08 7.40
CA LEU A 149 15.68 -1.27 6.80
C LEU A 149 15.51 -0.35 5.59
N THR A 150 15.48 -0.90 4.38
CA THR A 150 15.33 -0.12 3.12
C THR A 150 13.97 -0.28 2.45
N GLY A 151 13.11 -1.15 3.00
CA GLY A 151 11.80 -1.44 2.45
C GLY A 151 10.84 -0.25 2.47
N LEU A 152 9.76 -0.35 1.70
CA LEU A 152 8.68 0.64 1.73
C LEU A 152 7.85 0.56 3.02
N SER A 153 7.91 -0.56 3.72
CA SER A 153 7.29 -0.78 5.03
C SER A 153 7.96 -1.94 5.74
N GLY A 154 7.72 -2.07 7.04
CA GLY A 154 8.03 -3.28 7.79
C GLY A 154 7.65 -3.14 9.25
N VAL A 155 7.89 -4.18 10.05
CA VAL A 155 7.69 -4.14 11.51
C VAL A 155 9.00 -4.25 12.26
N LEU A 156 9.08 -3.52 13.36
CA LEU A 156 10.13 -3.58 14.37
C LEU A 156 9.48 -4.15 15.63
N THR A 157 10.12 -5.13 16.23
CA THR A 157 9.72 -5.68 17.52
C THR A 157 10.90 -5.70 18.46
N SER A 158 10.64 -5.54 19.75
CA SER A 158 11.60 -5.95 20.76
C SER A 158 11.91 -7.46 20.61
N PRO A 159 13.09 -7.91 21.02
CA PRO A 159 13.42 -9.34 20.98
C PRO A 159 12.40 -10.15 21.78
N GLU A 160 12.10 -11.34 21.29
CA GLU A 160 11.16 -12.30 21.92
C GLU A 160 9.70 -11.85 22.04
N TYR A 161 9.33 -10.68 21.49
CA TYR A 161 7.95 -10.20 21.45
C TYR A 161 6.99 -11.28 20.94
N PRO A 162 5.83 -11.54 21.61
CA PRO A 162 5.22 -10.73 22.68
C PRO A 162 5.65 -11.12 24.10
N ASN A 163 6.66 -11.98 24.26
CA ASN A 163 7.24 -12.30 25.58
C ASN A 163 8.13 -11.15 26.07
N ASN A 164 8.58 -11.26 27.31
CA ASN A 164 9.44 -10.25 27.88
C ASN A 164 10.77 -10.18 27.13
N TYR A 165 11.23 -8.98 26.79
CA TYR A 165 12.54 -8.82 26.17
C TYR A 165 13.67 -9.18 27.15
N PRO A 166 14.83 -9.63 26.64
CA PRO A 166 15.98 -9.94 27.49
C PRO A 166 16.64 -8.68 28.07
N ASN A 167 17.31 -8.86 29.20
CA ASN A 167 18.14 -7.83 29.84
C ASN A 167 19.46 -7.62 29.06
N ASN A 168 20.07 -6.44 29.19
CA ASN A 168 21.33 -6.03 28.57
C ASN A 168 21.33 -6.09 27.04
N VAL A 169 20.18 -5.86 26.42
CA VAL A 169 20.06 -5.85 24.95
C VAL A 169 20.22 -4.44 24.43
N GLU A 170 20.87 -4.31 23.29
CA GLU A 170 20.93 -3.08 22.52
C GLU A 170 20.59 -3.37 21.05
N CYS A 171 19.41 -2.97 20.62
CA CYS A 171 18.97 -3.06 19.23
C CYS A 171 19.18 -1.72 18.53
N ARG A 172 19.68 -1.76 17.29
CA ARG A 172 19.79 -0.56 16.46
C ARG A 172 19.22 -0.83 15.07
N TRP A 173 18.14 -0.14 14.74
CA TRP A 173 17.55 -0.14 13.40
C TRP A 173 17.80 1.19 12.71
N VAL A 174 18.26 1.14 11.47
CA VAL A 174 18.41 2.33 10.61
C VAL A 174 17.44 2.17 9.44
N ILE A 175 16.37 2.96 9.43
CA ILE A 175 15.38 2.95 8.36
C ILE A 175 15.78 3.99 7.32
N ARG A 176 15.90 3.58 6.06
CA ARG A 176 16.28 4.43 4.92
C ARG A 176 15.20 4.37 3.85
N ALA A 177 14.58 5.51 3.60
CA ALA A 177 13.65 5.66 2.49
C ALA A 177 14.41 5.82 1.17
N ALA A 178 13.84 5.28 0.09
CA ALA A 178 14.32 5.56 -1.25
C ALA A 178 14.01 7.02 -1.63
N GLY A 179 15.03 7.77 -2.06
CA GLY A 179 14.89 9.16 -2.48
C GLY A 179 14.58 10.13 -1.32
N PRO A 180 13.85 11.24 -1.56
CA PRO A 180 13.62 12.29 -0.56
C PRO A 180 12.40 12.02 0.35
N ALA A 181 11.84 10.80 0.33
CA ALA A 181 10.63 10.48 1.08
C ALA A 181 10.88 10.45 2.60
N THR A 182 9.87 10.88 3.38
CA THR A 182 9.88 10.72 4.84
C THR A 182 9.45 9.33 5.26
N ILE A 183 9.81 8.95 6.48
CA ILE A 183 9.52 7.68 7.14
C ILE A 183 8.54 7.96 8.28
N LYS A 184 7.46 7.20 8.36
CA LYS A 184 6.50 7.24 9.47
C LYS A 184 6.70 5.99 10.33
N LEU A 185 6.79 6.15 11.65
CA LEU A 185 6.89 5.07 12.62
C LEU A 185 5.67 5.09 13.55
N VAL A 186 4.97 3.95 13.66
CA VAL A 186 3.72 3.80 14.40
C VAL A 186 3.83 2.63 15.37
N PHE A 187 3.83 2.92 16.67
CA PHE A 187 3.78 1.91 17.72
C PHE A 187 2.33 1.41 17.91
N VAL A 188 2.12 0.10 17.76
CA VAL A 188 0.82 -0.54 17.98
C VAL A 188 0.72 -1.18 19.37
N ASP A 189 1.85 -1.60 19.92
CA ASP A 189 2.00 -2.13 21.27
C ASP A 189 3.29 -1.60 21.91
N PHE A 190 3.24 -1.29 23.21
CA PHE A 190 4.36 -0.69 23.92
C PHE A 190 4.26 -0.93 25.43
N GLN A 191 5.22 -1.68 25.97
CA GLN A 191 5.43 -1.89 27.39
C GLN A 191 6.92 -2.13 27.63
N VAL A 192 7.63 -1.04 27.90
CA VAL A 192 9.04 -1.03 28.29
C VAL A 192 9.12 -0.64 29.76
N GLU A 193 10.14 -1.09 30.49
CA GLU A 193 10.30 -0.74 31.91
C GLU A 193 10.26 0.78 32.10
N GLY A 194 9.38 1.25 33.00
CA GLY A 194 9.21 2.68 33.26
C GLY A 194 10.15 3.18 34.33
N SER A 195 10.81 4.31 34.09
CA SER A 195 11.63 5.02 35.07
C SER A 195 11.53 6.53 34.86
N GLU A 196 11.95 7.32 35.86
CA GLU A 196 12.08 8.76 35.68
C GLU A 196 13.06 9.04 34.53
N GLN A 197 12.61 9.83 33.53
CA GLN A 197 13.38 10.15 32.33
C GLN A 197 13.84 8.93 31.51
N CYS A 198 13.24 7.75 31.71
CA CYS A 198 13.58 6.53 30.97
C CYS A 198 15.08 6.17 31.06
N MET A 199 15.64 6.20 32.28
CA MET A 199 17.05 5.91 32.55
C MET A 199 17.40 4.42 32.60
N TYR A 200 16.42 3.54 32.79
CA TYR A 200 16.61 2.09 32.73
C TYR A 200 16.46 1.63 31.28
N ASP A 201 15.31 1.06 30.93
CA ASP A 201 15.00 0.65 29.58
C ASP A 201 14.34 1.77 28.77
N TYR A 202 14.68 1.84 27.48
CA TYR A 202 14.07 2.84 26.60
C TYR A 202 14.12 2.47 25.12
N VAL A 203 13.19 3.06 24.38
CA VAL A 203 13.29 3.20 22.93
C VAL A 203 13.62 4.66 22.61
N ALA A 204 14.72 4.90 21.91
CA ALA A 204 15.08 6.21 21.39
C ALA A 204 14.83 6.27 19.88
N VAL A 205 14.36 7.41 19.39
CA VAL A 205 14.16 7.65 17.95
C VAL A 205 14.91 8.89 17.53
N LEU A 206 15.92 8.73 16.66
CA LEU A 206 16.75 9.81 16.15
C LEU A 206 16.33 10.15 14.72
N GLY A 207 16.26 11.45 14.43
CA GLY A 207 15.80 11.96 13.12
C GLY A 207 14.28 12.18 13.00
N GLY A 208 13.51 12.02 14.10
CA GLY A 208 12.09 12.38 14.18
C GLY A 208 11.84 13.87 14.52
N PRO A 209 10.58 14.33 14.54
CA PRO A 209 10.24 15.71 14.85
C PRO A 209 10.20 15.90 16.38
N GLY A 210 11.08 16.74 16.91
CA GLY A 210 11.18 17.02 18.34
C GLY A 210 12.42 17.86 18.66
N PRO A 211 12.54 18.40 19.88
CA PRO A 211 13.79 19.03 20.32
C PRO A 211 14.95 18.07 20.09
N ALA A 212 16.08 18.58 19.58
CA ALA A 212 17.25 17.83 19.10
C ALA A 212 18.05 17.06 20.19
N HIS A 213 17.37 16.45 21.16
CA HIS A 213 17.92 15.59 22.19
C HIS A 213 17.16 14.25 22.19
N GLU A 214 17.90 13.16 22.40
CA GLU A 214 17.41 11.77 22.43
C GLU A 214 16.14 11.65 23.28
N HIS A 215 14.97 11.64 22.64
CA HIS A 215 13.71 11.38 23.34
C HIS A 215 13.63 9.88 23.57
N HIS A 216 13.76 9.50 24.84
CA HIS A 216 13.59 8.13 25.30
C HIS A 216 12.11 7.90 25.62
N TYR A 217 11.57 6.81 25.08
CA TYR A 217 10.23 6.32 25.38
C TYR A 217 10.33 5.08 26.27
N CYS A 218 9.55 5.06 27.34
CA CYS A 218 9.48 3.95 28.28
C CYS A 218 8.09 3.89 28.97
N GLY A 219 7.86 2.86 29.79
CA GLY A 219 6.57 2.60 30.41
C GLY A 219 5.58 1.91 29.46
N SER A 220 4.28 2.02 29.79
CA SER A 220 3.19 1.34 29.06
C SER A 220 2.36 2.29 28.16
N ALA A 221 2.72 3.57 28.12
CA ALA A 221 2.05 4.53 27.26
C ALA A 221 2.64 4.45 25.84
N ARG A 222 1.80 4.23 24.83
CA ARG A 222 2.27 4.16 23.44
C ARG A 222 2.83 5.51 23.00
N PRO A 223 4.04 5.54 22.40
CA PRO A 223 4.57 6.74 21.77
C PRO A 223 3.63 7.27 20.69
N PRO A 224 3.62 8.60 20.45
CA PRO A 224 2.89 9.16 19.31
C PRO A 224 3.47 8.65 17.99
N THR A 225 2.72 8.81 16.90
CA THR A 225 3.27 8.58 15.55
C THR A 225 4.40 9.55 15.27
N LEU A 226 5.56 9.02 14.88
CA LEU A 226 6.76 9.80 14.58
C LEU A 226 6.97 9.87 13.06
N VAL A 227 7.41 11.02 12.58
CA VAL A 227 7.69 11.26 11.15
C VAL A 227 9.11 11.78 11.01
N SER A 228 9.95 11.12 10.22
CA SER A 228 11.33 11.55 10.04
C SER A 228 11.42 12.96 9.42
N LEU A 229 12.49 13.67 9.76
CA LEU A 229 12.83 14.98 9.19
C LEU A 229 13.43 14.86 7.78
N GLY A 230 13.94 13.68 7.43
CA GLY A 230 14.53 13.38 6.13
C GLY A 230 14.25 11.94 5.69
N HIS A 231 15.13 11.39 4.87
CA HIS A 231 15.00 10.03 4.32
C HIS A 231 15.63 8.94 5.19
N GLU A 232 16.06 9.28 6.41
CA GLU A 232 16.62 8.32 7.37
C GLU A 232 15.96 8.52 8.75
N LEU A 233 15.69 7.42 9.44
CA LEU A 233 15.17 7.38 10.81
C LEU A 233 15.88 6.26 11.58
N GLN A 234 16.49 6.57 12.71
CA GLN A 234 17.14 5.57 13.55
C GLN A 234 16.29 5.28 14.77
N VAL A 235 16.12 3.99 15.08
CA VAL A 235 15.43 3.51 16.27
C VAL A 235 16.42 2.69 17.09
N VAL A 236 16.56 3.02 18.36
CA VAL A 236 17.44 2.32 19.30
C VAL A 236 16.58 1.78 20.43
N PHE A 237 16.69 0.50 20.74
CA PHE A 237 16.11 -0.07 21.96
C PHE A 237 17.25 -0.52 22.87
N LYS A 238 17.21 -0.12 24.13
CA LYS A 238 18.19 -0.52 25.13
C LYS A 238 17.48 -1.04 26.38
N SER A 239 17.95 -2.17 26.90
CA SER A 239 17.57 -2.68 28.21
C SER A 239 18.76 -2.76 29.16
N ASP A 240 18.51 -2.56 30.46
CA ASP A 240 19.50 -2.67 31.52
C ASP A 240 19.64 -4.12 32.03
N PHE A 241 20.26 -4.32 33.20
CA PHE A 241 20.58 -5.67 33.69
C PHE A 241 19.39 -6.43 34.29
N ASN A 242 18.24 -5.80 34.52
CA ASN A 242 17.06 -6.40 35.15
C ASN A 242 15.73 -5.88 34.61
N ILE A 243 14.64 -6.54 35.00
CA ILE A 243 13.24 -6.12 34.76
C ILE A 243 12.89 -5.87 33.27
N GLY A 244 12.70 -6.95 32.51
CA GLY A 244 12.09 -6.87 31.19
C GLY A 244 10.56 -6.74 31.20
N GLY A 245 10.01 -5.88 30.34
CA GLY A 245 8.60 -5.84 29.97
C GLY A 245 8.29 -6.64 28.70
N ARG A 246 7.01 -6.76 28.29
CA ARG A 246 6.62 -7.43 27.03
C ARG A 246 7.19 -6.77 25.77
N GLY A 247 7.71 -5.55 25.90
CA GLY A 247 8.37 -4.80 24.86
C GLY A 247 7.42 -4.10 23.92
N PHE A 248 7.76 -4.03 22.64
CA PHE A 248 7.02 -3.21 21.68
C PHE A 248 6.90 -3.86 20.32
N LYS A 249 5.88 -3.42 19.59
CA LYS A 249 5.68 -3.69 18.17
C LYS A 249 5.35 -2.38 17.46
N ALA A 250 6.11 -2.05 16.42
CA ALA A 250 5.97 -0.82 15.67
C ALA A 250 6.11 -1.04 14.17
N TYR A 251 5.23 -0.46 13.37
CA TYR A 251 5.34 -0.48 11.91
C TYR A 251 6.01 0.79 11.42
N TYR A 252 6.90 0.66 10.43
CA TYR A 252 7.38 1.80 9.67
C TYR A 252 6.83 1.78 8.24
N PHE A 253 6.71 2.96 7.66
CA PHE A 253 6.29 3.18 6.28
C PHE A 253 7.16 4.27 5.66
N SER A 254 7.55 4.11 4.40
CA SER A 254 8.27 5.12 3.64
C SER A 254 7.55 5.45 2.33
N GLY A 255 7.60 6.72 1.93
CA GLY A 255 7.11 7.19 0.63
C GLY A 255 5.67 6.79 0.31
N GLU A 256 5.48 6.09 -0.79
CA GLU A 256 4.18 5.76 -1.41
C GLU A 256 3.36 4.70 -0.64
N CYS A 257 3.97 4.06 0.35
CA CYS A 257 3.36 2.93 1.07
C CYS A 257 2.46 3.37 2.24
N GLN A 258 2.42 4.68 2.54
CA GLN A 258 1.43 5.22 3.47
C GLN A 258 1.01 6.64 3.10
N GLU A 259 -0.31 6.85 2.92
CA GLU A 259 -0.87 8.18 2.67
C GLU A 259 -2.26 8.35 3.32
N VAL A 260 -2.59 9.59 3.70
CA VAL A 260 -3.91 9.96 4.21
C VAL A 260 -4.59 10.92 3.24
N TYR A 261 -5.56 10.38 2.51
CA TYR A 261 -6.34 11.15 1.54
C TYR A 261 -7.52 11.86 2.21
N THR A 262 -7.50 13.19 2.19
CA THR A 262 -8.56 14.04 2.77
C THR A 262 -9.45 14.72 1.73
N ALA A 263 -9.04 14.70 0.45
CA ALA A 263 -9.79 15.27 -0.65
C ALA A 263 -11.06 14.46 -0.94
N MET A 264 -12.12 15.13 -1.41
CA MET A 264 -13.42 14.52 -1.75
C MET A 264 -13.36 13.50 -2.90
N ARG A 265 -12.28 13.47 -3.67
CA ARG A 265 -12.02 12.50 -4.73
C ARG A 265 -10.52 12.36 -4.91
N GLY A 266 -10.08 11.20 -5.37
CA GLY A 266 -8.68 10.95 -5.65
C GLY A 266 -8.49 9.62 -6.37
N ASN A 267 -7.26 9.37 -6.77
CA ASN A 267 -6.80 8.10 -7.28
C ASN A 267 -5.40 7.81 -6.73
N PHE A 268 -5.08 6.53 -6.62
CA PHE A 268 -3.75 6.07 -6.22
C PHE A 268 -3.56 4.63 -6.67
N SER A 269 -2.32 4.18 -6.62
CA SER A 269 -1.90 2.87 -7.12
C SER A 269 -0.96 2.20 -6.13
N SER A 270 -0.72 0.90 -6.32
CA SER A 270 0.34 0.19 -5.62
C SER A 270 1.71 0.80 -5.91
N PRO A 271 2.71 0.61 -5.02
CA PRO A 271 4.06 1.11 -5.27
C PRO A 271 4.65 0.58 -6.57
N GLN A 272 5.42 1.43 -7.26
CA GLN A 272 6.08 1.12 -8.54
C GLN A 272 5.14 0.87 -9.73
N TYR A 273 3.82 0.99 -9.57
CA TYR A 273 2.87 0.80 -10.67
C TYR A 273 3.20 1.69 -11.89
N PRO A 274 3.20 1.16 -13.13
CA PRO A 274 2.69 -0.17 -13.55
C PRO A 274 3.73 -1.29 -13.55
N SER A 275 4.93 -1.06 -13.00
CA SER A 275 5.91 -2.12 -12.74
C SER A 275 5.49 -2.96 -11.54
N SER A 276 6.17 -4.09 -11.35
CA SER A 276 5.78 -5.02 -10.29
C SER A 276 5.94 -4.41 -8.90
N TYR A 277 4.95 -4.61 -8.02
CA TYR A 277 5.06 -4.18 -6.64
C TYR A 277 6.18 -4.95 -5.89
N PRO A 278 6.77 -4.38 -4.82
CA PRO A 278 7.74 -5.10 -4.00
C PRO A 278 7.15 -6.24 -3.17
N ASN A 279 7.97 -7.24 -2.83
CA ASN A 279 7.64 -8.28 -1.85
C ASN A 279 7.73 -7.76 -0.41
N ASN A 280 7.13 -8.48 0.54
CA ASN A 280 7.19 -8.25 1.99
C ASN A 280 6.75 -6.85 2.43
N ILE A 281 5.90 -6.17 1.66
CA ILE A 281 5.32 -4.88 2.04
C ILE A 281 3.93 -5.05 2.65
N ARG A 282 3.61 -4.12 3.53
CA ARG A 282 2.29 -3.93 4.11
C ARG A 282 1.97 -2.45 4.04
N CYS A 283 1.35 -2.02 2.94
CA CYS A 283 1.09 -0.61 2.66
C CYS A 283 -0.33 -0.21 3.07
N HIS A 284 -0.48 1.00 3.62
CA HIS A 284 -1.71 1.49 4.23
C HIS A 284 -2.14 2.84 3.63
N TRP A 285 -3.31 2.88 2.99
CA TRP A 285 -3.91 4.12 2.51
C TRP A 285 -5.20 4.38 3.26
N THR A 286 -5.27 5.51 3.97
CA THR A 286 -6.47 5.92 4.70
C THR A 286 -7.18 7.03 3.95
N ILE A 287 -8.44 6.82 3.58
CA ILE A 287 -9.29 7.87 3.04
C ILE A 287 -10.14 8.41 4.18
N ARG A 288 -9.98 9.70 4.52
CA ARG A 288 -10.70 10.37 5.60
C ARG A 288 -11.47 11.57 5.06
N LEU A 289 -12.76 11.40 4.89
CA LEU A 289 -13.66 12.45 4.43
C LEU A 289 -14.30 13.21 5.60
N PRO A 290 -14.91 14.38 5.36
CA PRO A 290 -15.71 15.07 6.36
C PRO A 290 -16.86 14.18 6.89
N PRO A 291 -17.29 14.37 8.16
CA PRO A 291 -18.44 13.67 8.71
C PRO A 291 -19.69 13.80 7.82
N GLY A 292 -20.48 12.73 7.75
CA GLY A 292 -21.68 12.66 6.91
C GLY A 292 -21.44 12.17 5.48
N TYR A 293 -20.19 12.10 5.01
CA TYR A 293 -19.86 11.42 3.76
C TYR A 293 -19.55 9.94 3.98
N ARG A 294 -19.66 9.17 2.90
CA ARG A 294 -19.16 7.80 2.75
C ARG A 294 -18.13 7.77 1.63
N VAL A 295 -17.16 6.87 1.73
CA VAL A 295 -16.13 6.64 0.72
C VAL A 295 -16.66 5.59 -0.24
N LYS A 296 -16.75 5.92 -1.53
CA LYS A 296 -17.00 4.93 -2.59
C LYS A 296 -15.73 4.73 -3.41
N LEU A 297 -15.19 3.52 -3.35
CA LEU A 297 -13.96 3.06 -4.00
C LEU A 297 -14.29 2.31 -5.30
N PHE A 298 -13.50 2.55 -6.33
CA PHE A 298 -13.58 1.92 -7.65
C PHE A 298 -12.22 1.32 -7.99
N PHE A 299 -12.21 0.07 -8.43
CA PHE A 299 -11.02 -0.59 -8.97
C PHE A 299 -10.90 -0.26 -10.46
N LEU A 300 -9.77 0.32 -10.85
CA LEU A 300 -9.45 0.63 -12.24
C LEU A 300 -8.59 -0.46 -12.87
N ASP A 301 -7.68 -1.02 -12.07
CA ASP A 301 -6.80 -2.13 -12.43
C ASP A 301 -6.50 -2.97 -11.17
N LEU A 302 -6.34 -4.28 -11.33
CA LEU A 302 -5.95 -5.21 -10.27
C LEU A 302 -5.28 -6.44 -10.89
N GLU A 303 -4.02 -6.65 -10.51
CA GLU A 303 -3.24 -7.84 -10.84
C GLU A 303 -2.26 -8.11 -9.68
N LEU A 304 -2.68 -8.99 -8.78
CA LEU A 304 -1.91 -9.53 -7.66
C LEU A 304 -1.68 -11.03 -7.88
N GLU A 305 -0.90 -11.67 -7.00
CA GLU A 305 -0.75 -13.13 -7.01
C GLU A 305 -2.11 -13.84 -6.94
N GLU A 306 -2.23 -14.96 -7.63
CA GLU A 306 -3.45 -15.76 -7.68
C GLU A 306 -3.80 -16.36 -6.30
N PRO A 307 -5.10 -16.61 -6.02
CA PRO A 307 -5.49 -17.29 -4.80
C PRO A 307 -4.85 -18.67 -4.69
N ASN A 308 -4.65 -19.11 -3.46
CA ASN A 308 -4.12 -20.43 -3.18
C ASN A 308 -5.00 -21.50 -3.85
N SER A 309 -4.37 -22.35 -4.67
CA SER A 309 -5.06 -23.34 -5.50
C SER A 309 -5.85 -24.38 -4.70
N LEU A 310 -5.48 -24.60 -3.43
CA LEU A 310 -6.13 -25.57 -2.53
C LEU A 310 -7.30 -24.94 -1.75
N THR A 311 -7.09 -23.77 -1.15
CA THR A 311 -8.05 -23.11 -0.27
C THR A 311 -8.99 -22.16 -1.03
N ARG A 312 -8.57 -21.71 -2.22
CA ARG A 312 -9.20 -20.64 -3.01
C ARG A 312 -9.30 -19.31 -2.26
N THR A 313 -8.44 -19.11 -1.26
CA THR A 313 -8.33 -17.88 -0.48
C THR A 313 -7.09 -17.09 -0.87
N CYS A 314 -7.12 -15.80 -0.60
CA CYS A 314 -6.01 -14.88 -0.86
C CYS A 314 -4.98 -14.96 0.28
N ASP A 315 -4.27 -16.09 0.35
CA ASP A 315 -3.31 -16.38 1.43
C ASP A 315 -1.94 -15.75 1.18
N PHE A 316 -1.63 -15.44 -0.08
CA PHE A 316 -0.39 -14.80 -0.51
C PHE A 316 -0.59 -13.26 -0.59
N ASP A 317 -0.38 -12.67 -1.76
CA ASP A 317 -0.60 -11.24 -1.98
C ASP A 317 -2.08 -10.89 -2.04
N HIS A 318 -2.47 -9.88 -1.28
CA HIS A 318 -3.86 -9.47 -1.22
C HIS A 318 -4.07 -8.00 -0.86
N LEU A 319 -5.16 -7.45 -1.39
CA LEU A 319 -5.66 -6.12 -1.13
C LEU A 319 -6.91 -6.20 -0.27
N VAL A 320 -6.91 -5.48 0.85
CA VAL A 320 -7.96 -5.53 1.86
C VAL A 320 -8.56 -4.14 2.06
N ALA A 321 -9.88 -4.04 2.12
CA ALA A 321 -10.56 -2.81 2.53
C ALA A 321 -11.28 -3.02 3.87
N PHE A 322 -11.08 -2.09 4.81
CA PHE A 322 -11.75 -2.05 6.10
C PHE A 322 -12.67 -0.82 6.19
N ASP A 323 -13.83 -0.99 6.82
CA ASP A 323 -14.86 0.03 7.02
C ASP A 323 -14.56 0.97 8.21
N GLY A 324 -13.39 1.61 8.16
CA GLY A 324 -12.89 2.47 9.21
C GLY A 324 -11.47 2.93 8.91
N ALA A 325 -10.78 3.48 9.90
CA ALA A 325 -9.39 3.91 9.77
C ALA A 325 -8.36 2.88 10.29
N SER A 326 -8.81 1.70 10.72
CA SER A 326 -7.96 0.68 11.33
C SER A 326 -8.40 -0.73 10.96
N GLU A 327 -7.54 -1.72 11.21
CA GLU A 327 -7.77 -3.13 10.86
C GLU A 327 -8.73 -3.85 11.81
N GLU A 328 -9.07 -3.24 12.96
CA GLU A 328 -10.11 -3.73 13.85
C GLU A 328 -11.53 -3.39 13.34
N ALA A 329 -11.63 -2.55 12.31
CA ALA A 329 -12.91 -2.20 11.69
C ALA A 329 -13.46 -3.37 10.84
N PRO A 330 -14.77 -3.38 10.54
CA PRO A 330 -15.37 -4.43 9.72
C PRO A 330 -14.72 -4.57 8.34
N LEU A 331 -14.47 -5.81 7.91
CA LEU A 331 -13.93 -6.10 6.59
C LEU A 331 -14.97 -5.80 5.49
N LEU A 332 -14.60 -4.99 4.51
CA LEU A 332 -15.41 -4.72 3.31
C LEU A 332 -15.08 -5.66 2.16
N GLY A 333 -13.84 -6.14 2.09
CA GLY A 333 -13.43 -7.16 1.12
C GLY A 333 -11.94 -7.46 1.17
N ASN A 334 -11.59 -8.61 0.59
CA ASN A 334 -10.24 -9.14 0.47
C ASN A 334 -10.10 -9.70 -0.96
N TRP A 335 -9.11 -9.21 -1.72
CA TRP A 335 -8.97 -9.48 -3.16
C TRP A 335 -7.53 -9.84 -3.53
N CYS A 336 -7.40 -10.74 -4.49
CA CYS A 336 -6.15 -11.20 -5.09
C CYS A 336 -6.40 -11.62 -6.54
N GLY A 337 -5.35 -12.03 -7.27
CA GLY A 337 -5.42 -12.36 -8.69
C GLY A 337 -5.70 -11.14 -9.58
N HIS A 338 -6.33 -11.40 -10.73
CA HIS A 338 -6.54 -10.41 -11.79
C HIS A 338 -8.02 -10.00 -12.00
N HIS A 339 -8.95 -10.54 -11.21
CA HIS A 339 -10.36 -10.26 -11.40
C HIS A 339 -10.80 -8.95 -10.72
N LEU A 340 -11.22 -7.97 -11.52
CA LEU A 340 -11.67 -6.67 -11.01
C LEU A 340 -12.91 -6.78 -10.10
N PRO A 341 -12.82 -6.35 -8.82
CA PRO A 341 -13.95 -6.37 -7.90
C PRO A 341 -14.99 -5.27 -8.22
N PRO A 342 -16.25 -5.44 -7.77
CA PRO A 342 -17.24 -4.37 -7.84
C PRO A 342 -16.85 -3.20 -6.92
N PRO A 343 -17.34 -1.98 -7.19
CA PRO A 343 -17.10 -0.83 -6.33
C PRO A 343 -17.60 -1.03 -4.90
N VAL A 344 -16.77 -0.64 -3.93
CA VAL A 344 -17.05 -0.80 -2.49
C VAL A 344 -17.44 0.54 -1.90
N THR A 345 -18.38 0.56 -0.96
CA THR A 345 -18.79 1.78 -0.26
C THR A 345 -18.72 1.58 1.25
N SER A 346 -17.99 2.44 1.95
CA SER A 346 -17.93 2.43 3.42
C SER A 346 -19.27 2.82 4.04
N SER A 347 -19.53 2.41 5.28
CA SER A 347 -20.70 2.84 6.05
C SER A 347 -20.51 4.24 6.66
N HIS A 348 -19.27 4.63 6.91
CA HIS A 348 -18.87 5.91 7.53
C HIS A 348 -17.91 6.73 6.64
N ASN A 349 -17.35 7.81 7.16
CA ASN A 349 -16.49 8.76 6.45
C ASN A 349 -15.02 8.34 6.36
N GLN A 350 -14.69 7.11 6.74
CA GLN A 350 -13.33 6.57 6.72
C GLN A 350 -13.31 5.20 6.04
N LEU A 351 -12.24 4.94 5.31
CA LEU A 351 -11.93 3.63 4.72
C LEU A 351 -10.41 3.44 4.74
N LEU A 352 -9.97 2.27 5.17
CA LEU A 352 -8.57 1.85 5.13
C LEU A 352 -8.43 0.82 4.02
N LEU A 353 -7.50 1.07 3.10
CA LEU A 353 -7.08 0.11 2.09
C LEU A 353 -5.66 -0.38 2.45
N LEU A 354 -5.47 -1.68 2.48
CA LEU A 354 -4.23 -2.33 2.90
C LEU A 354 -3.77 -3.32 1.83
N LEU A 355 -2.55 -3.15 1.32
CA LEU A 355 -1.88 -4.15 0.49
C LEU A 355 -0.93 -4.94 1.36
N HIS A 356 -1.06 -6.26 1.38
CA HIS A 356 -0.12 -7.16 2.03
C HIS A 356 0.47 -8.09 0.98
N THR A 357 1.78 -8.15 0.90
CA THR A 357 2.50 -9.02 -0.04
C THR A 357 3.39 -9.99 0.70
N ASP A 358 3.48 -11.21 0.21
CA ASP A 358 4.34 -12.23 0.76
C ASP A 358 5.80 -12.08 0.27
N ARG A 359 6.60 -13.14 0.40
CA ARG A 359 8.02 -13.14 0.09
C ARG A 359 8.36 -13.28 -1.39
N SER A 360 7.40 -13.59 -2.25
CA SER A 360 7.61 -14.00 -3.65
C SER A 360 6.47 -13.57 -4.56
N SER A 361 6.65 -13.81 -5.88
CA SER A 361 5.56 -13.73 -6.87
C SER A 361 4.88 -12.36 -6.99
N THR A 362 5.57 -11.36 -7.55
CA THR A 362 4.98 -10.03 -7.73
C THR A 362 4.44 -9.78 -9.13
N HIS A 363 3.39 -8.97 -9.20
CA HIS A 363 2.69 -8.59 -10.43
C HIS A 363 2.55 -7.06 -10.54
N ARG A 364 1.90 -6.56 -11.59
CA ARG A 364 1.78 -5.11 -11.86
C ARG A 364 1.07 -4.32 -10.74
N GLY A 365 0.27 -4.98 -9.91
CA GLY A 365 -0.37 -4.37 -8.74
C GLY A 365 -1.75 -3.81 -9.05
N PHE A 366 -2.11 -2.67 -8.48
CA PHE A 366 -3.46 -2.13 -8.60
C PHE A 366 -3.49 -0.63 -8.86
N SER A 367 -4.61 -0.17 -9.41
CA SER A 367 -4.99 1.25 -9.40
C SER A 367 -6.44 1.39 -8.98
N VAL A 368 -6.69 2.33 -8.06
CA VAL A 368 -8.02 2.62 -7.52
C VAL A 368 -8.33 4.11 -7.63
N ALA A 369 -9.62 4.42 -7.73
CA ALA A 369 -10.15 5.76 -7.59
C ALA A 369 -11.23 5.78 -6.52
N TYR A 370 -11.39 6.91 -5.83
CA TYR A 370 -12.44 7.07 -4.85
C TYR A 370 -13.16 8.41 -5.01
N ILE A 371 -14.41 8.44 -4.56
CA ILE A 371 -15.21 9.65 -4.41
C ILE A 371 -15.94 9.62 -3.06
N GLY A 372 -16.15 10.80 -2.48
CA GLY A 372 -17.05 10.99 -1.36
C GLY A 372 -18.50 11.08 -1.83
N VAL A 373 -19.33 10.19 -1.32
CA VAL A 373 -20.77 10.16 -1.58
C VAL A 373 -21.54 10.51 -0.31
N VAL A 374 -22.69 11.16 -0.45
CA VAL A 374 -23.58 11.41 0.68
C VAL A 374 -24.60 10.26 0.73
N PRO A 375 -24.81 9.58 1.87
CA PRO A 375 -25.89 8.63 2.00
C PRO A 375 -27.22 9.37 1.85
N MET A 376 -28.01 8.95 0.86
CA MET A 376 -29.35 9.47 0.62
C MET A 376 -30.35 8.33 0.82
N ASN A 377 -31.35 8.55 1.67
CA ASN A 377 -32.47 7.62 1.76
C ASN A 377 -33.60 8.13 0.86
N VAL A 378 -33.89 7.37 -0.18
CA VAL A 378 -34.90 7.72 -1.18
C VAL A 378 -36.10 6.81 -0.97
N SER A 379 -37.25 7.41 -0.61
CA SER A 379 -38.52 6.70 -0.52
C SER A 379 -39.50 7.25 -1.54
N CYS A 380 -40.25 6.35 -2.17
CA CYS A 380 -41.26 6.69 -3.17
C CYS A 380 -42.58 6.02 -2.79
N SER A 381 -43.66 6.78 -2.84
CA SER A 381 -45.04 6.31 -2.73
C SER A 381 -45.74 6.48 -4.10
N ARG A 382 -47.03 6.13 -4.19
CA ARG A 382 -47.81 6.37 -5.42
C ARG A 382 -47.89 7.86 -5.81
N THR A 383 -47.76 8.77 -4.86
CA THR A 383 -48.01 10.21 -5.04
C THR A 383 -46.83 11.10 -4.67
N ASP A 384 -45.92 10.60 -3.83
CA ASP A 384 -44.87 11.41 -3.22
C ASP A 384 -43.52 10.73 -3.36
N PHE A 385 -42.50 11.54 -3.62
CA PHE A 385 -41.10 11.15 -3.62
C PHE A 385 -40.35 11.97 -2.58
N GLN A 386 -39.60 11.29 -1.74
CA GLN A 386 -38.88 11.89 -0.63
C GLN A 386 -37.42 11.47 -0.65
N ILE A 387 -36.53 12.47 -0.57
CA ILE A 387 -35.09 12.26 -0.35
C ILE A 387 -34.75 12.81 1.03
N LEU A 388 -34.15 11.97 1.85
CA LEU A 388 -33.55 12.35 3.12
C LEU A 388 -32.02 12.37 2.99
N ILE A 389 -31.42 13.50 3.30
CA ILE A 389 -29.98 13.73 3.27
C ILE A 389 -29.52 14.12 4.67
N SER A 390 -28.47 13.51 5.21
CA SER A 390 -27.94 13.90 6.52
C SER A 390 -27.49 15.36 6.53
N ALA A 391 -27.90 16.12 7.54
CA ALA A 391 -27.49 17.52 7.70
C ALA A 391 -25.98 17.66 7.96
N GLN A 392 -25.34 16.63 8.53
CA GLN A 392 -23.89 16.61 8.78
C GLN A 392 -23.07 16.62 7.49
N ALA A 393 -23.59 16.01 6.41
CA ALA A 393 -22.91 15.91 5.13
C ALA A 393 -22.91 17.22 4.31
N LEU A 394 -23.77 18.18 4.68
CA LEU A 394 -24.01 19.41 3.92
C LEU A 394 -23.28 20.63 4.48
N ALA A 395 -22.44 20.46 5.52
CA ALA A 395 -21.60 21.53 6.06
C ALA A 395 -20.71 22.28 5.03
N PRO A 396 -20.38 21.75 3.82
CA PRO A 396 -19.69 22.51 2.78
C PRO A 396 -20.61 23.12 1.69
N LEU A 397 -21.91 22.81 1.66
CA LEU A 397 -22.85 23.31 0.67
C LEU A 397 -23.72 24.38 1.35
N GLU A 398 -23.64 25.64 0.92
CA GLU A 398 -24.39 26.76 1.52
C GLU A 398 -25.83 26.33 1.86
N ARG A 399 -26.17 26.36 3.15
CA ARG A 399 -27.42 25.83 3.75
C ARG A 399 -28.72 26.39 3.12
N THR A 400 -28.61 27.36 2.21
CA THR A 400 -29.71 28.06 1.56
C THR A 400 -29.91 27.69 0.08
N LYS A 401 -29.11 26.77 -0.49
CA LYS A 401 -29.12 26.48 -1.95
C LYS A 401 -29.09 25.00 -2.35
N VAL A 402 -29.65 24.10 -1.55
CA VAL A 402 -29.79 22.69 -1.97
C VAL A 402 -31.02 22.56 -2.87
N TYR A 403 -30.80 22.52 -4.18
CA TYR A 403 -31.83 22.30 -5.20
C TYR A 403 -31.53 21.00 -5.96
N LEU A 404 -32.49 20.07 -6.01
CA LEU A 404 -32.47 18.94 -6.93
C LEU A 404 -33.36 19.26 -8.12
N GLY A 405 -32.78 19.80 -9.19
CA GLY A 405 -33.50 20.22 -10.39
C GLY A 405 -33.70 21.73 -10.49
N SER A 406 -34.88 22.17 -10.93
CA SER A 406 -35.23 23.60 -11.00
C SER A 406 -35.29 24.24 -9.60
N ARG A 407 -35.19 25.58 -9.53
CA ARG A 407 -35.18 26.36 -8.27
C ARG A 407 -36.44 26.20 -7.39
N SER A 408 -37.45 25.43 -7.82
CA SER A 408 -38.74 25.27 -7.13
C SER A 408 -38.78 24.13 -6.11
N CYS A 409 -37.85 23.17 -6.13
CA CYS A 409 -37.80 22.09 -5.13
C CYS A 409 -36.80 22.44 -4.02
N ALA A 410 -37.25 23.24 -3.04
CA ALA A 410 -36.44 23.58 -1.87
C ALA A 410 -36.38 22.41 -0.87
N ALA A 411 -35.21 22.16 -0.29
CA ALA A 411 -35.04 21.23 0.81
C ALA A 411 -35.51 21.85 2.14
N GLN A 412 -36.21 21.07 2.98
CA GLN A 412 -36.62 21.46 4.32
C GLN A 412 -35.79 20.70 5.36
N GLU A 413 -35.25 21.39 6.38
CA GLU A 413 -34.60 20.72 7.51
C GLU A 413 -35.65 20.07 8.42
N VAL A 414 -35.50 18.77 8.69
CA VAL A 414 -36.37 17.97 9.55
C VAL A 414 -35.50 17.11 10.46
N GLY A 415 -35.36 17.54 11.72
CA GLY A 415 -34.47 16.88 12.67
C GLY A 415 -33.01 16.99 12.22
N SER A 416 -32.31 15.84 12.12
CA SER A 416 -30.91 15.76 11.66
C SER A 416 -30.76 15.56 10.14
N ASN A 417 -31.85 15.68 9.37
CA ASN A 417 -31.87 15.44 7.94
C ASN A 417 -32.49 16.62 7.18
N PHE A 418 -32.03 16.87 5.97
CA PHE A 418 -32.77 17.64 4.98
C PHE A 418 -33.72 16.71 4.23
N ARG A 419 -35.00 17.09 4.20
CA ARG A 419 -36.08 16.45 3.47
C ARG A 419 -36.37 17.24 2.21
N ILE A 420 -36.23 16.60 1.06
CA ILE A 420 -36.73 17.10 -0.22
C ILE A 420 -37.98 16.29 -0.53
N GLN A 421 -39.12 16.96 -0.66
CA GLN A 421 -40.39 16.33 -1.00
C GLN A 421 -40.87 16.86 -2.36
N ALA A 422 -41.09 15.94 -3.29
CA ALA A 422 -41.77 16.22 -4.55
C ALA A 422 -43.07 15.44 -4.59
N ARG A 423 -44.17 16.11 -4.97
CA ARG A 423 -45.46 15.47 -5.22
C ARG A 423 -45.65 15.38 -6.73
N PHE A 424 -46.03 14.21 -7.22
CA PHE A 424 -46.35 14.02 -8.63
C PHE A 424 -47.83 14.35 -8.86
N ASP A 425 -48.12 15.29 -9.76
CA ASP A 425 -49.50 15.61 -10.16
C ASP A 425 -50.12 14.48 -11.00
N THR A 426 -49.29 13.68 -11.69
CA THR A 426 -49.72 12.53 -12.50
C THR A 426 -48.63 11.45 -12.53
N CYS A 427 -48.93 10.27 -11.99
CA CYS A 427 -48.17 9.04 -12.26
C CYS A 427 -48.95 8.19 -13.26
N GLY A 428 -48.34 7.81 -14.38
CA GLY A 428 -48.96 6.91 -15.34
C GLY A 428 -47.98 6.39 -16.40
N THR A 429 -48.36 5.31 -17.09
CA THR A 429 -47.62 4.79 -18.24
C THR A 429 -47.75 5.74 -19.44
N GLU A 430 -46.85 5.66 -20.42
CA GLU A 430 -46.92 6.48 -21.65
C GLU A 430 -48.30 6.38 -22.34
N SER A 431 -48.93 5.20 -22.28
CA SER A 431 -50.30 4.95 -22.75
C SER A 431 -51.39 5.75 -22.02
N GLN A 432 -51.23 6.03 -20.73
CA GLN A 432 -52.16 6.83 -19.92
C GLN A 432 -52.03 8.33 -20.18
N LEU A 433 -50.89 8.78 -20.71
CA LEU A 433 -50.64 10.17 -21.10
C LEU A 433 -51.34 10.53 -22.42
N LEU A 434 -51.47 9.55 -23.33
CA LEU A 434 -52.18 9.67 -24.61
C LEU A 434 -53.71 9.66 -24.47
N GLY A 435 -54.27 8.88 -23.54
CA GLY A 435 -55.72 8.78 -23.32
C GLY A 435 -56.37 10.02 -22.69
N ARG A 436 -55.60 10.92 -22.08
CA ARG A 436 -56.11 12.14 -21.43
C ARG A 436 -56.24 13.34 -22.36
N ARG A 437 -55.68 13.28 -23.58
CA ARG A 437 -55.81 14.34 -24.59
C ARG A 437 -57.09 14.25 -25.42
N THR A 438 -57.85 13.16 -25.32
CA THR A 438 -59.00 12.90 -26.20
C THR A 438 -60.37 13.03 -25.52
N SER A 439 -60.44 13.40 -24.23
CA SER A 439 -61.71 13.57 -23.51
C SER A 439 -61.86 14.97 -22.90
N THR A 440 -62.16 15.96 -23.74
CA THR A 440 -63.00 17.12 -23.36
C THR A 440 -63.57 17.74 -24.63
N SER A 441 -64.86 17.50 -24.87
CA SER A 441 -65.60 18.05 -26.00
C SER A 441 -66.06 19.48 -25.72
N THR A 442 -66.11 20.28 -26.78
CA THR A 442 -67.10 21.33 -27.10
C THR A 442 -68.03 21.80 -25.96
N ARG A 443 -67.86 23.05 -25.48
CA ARG A 443 -68.95 24.04 -25.32
C ARG A 443 -68.45 25.46 -24.98
N SER A 444 -69.11 26.41 -25.65
CA SER A 444 -69.27 27.87 -25.54
C SER A 444 -68.51 28.73 -24.51
N ALA A 445 -68.18 29.94 -24.99
CA ALA A 445 -67.59 31.09 -24.30
C ALA A 445 -68.39 31.64 -23.10
N ALA A 446 -67.69 32.03 -22.03
CA ALA A 446 -67.80 33.33 -21.34
C ALA A 446 -66.89 33.40 -20.08
N SER A 447 -66.19 34.54 -19.94
CA SER A 447 -65.63 35.19 -18.73
C SER A 447 -64.72 34.45 -17.71
N HIS A 448 -63.61 35.15 -17.42
CA HIS A 448 -62.73 35.11 -16.23
C HIS A 448 -61.58 34.09 -16.13
N GLY A 449 -60.37 34.66 -15.98
CA GLY A 449 -59.32 34.14 -15.11
C GLY A 449 -58.36 33.12 -15.73
N ALA A 450 -57.40 33.58 -16.54
CA ALA A 450 -56.27 32.74 -16.95
C ALA A 450 -55.29 32.52 -15.78
N ARG A 451 -55.57 31.55 -14.90
CA ARG A 451 -54.53 30.86 -14.12
C ARG A 451 -53.92 29.77 -15.00
N ARG A 452 -52.66 29.97 -15.42
CA ARG A 452 -51.86 28.93 -16.08
C ARG A 452 -51.67 27.75 -15.11
N PRO A 453 -51.84 26.48 -15.53
CA PRO A 453 -51.42 25.35 -14.72
C PRO A 453 -49.89 25.26 -14.79
N LEU A 454 -49.24 25.44 -13.64
CA LEU A 454 -47.85 25.01 -13.45
C LEU A 454 -47.85 23.49 -13.37
N SER A 455 -47.38 22.81 -14.40
CA SER A 455 -46.97 21.41 -14.27
C SER A 455 -45.74 21.15 -15.14
N THR A 456 -44.58 21.14 -14.49
CA THR A 456 -43.33 20.55 -15.00
C THR A 456 -42.40 20.32 -13.81
N CYS A 457 -42.60 19.21 -13.11
CA CYS A 457 -41.58 18.63 -12.24
C CYS A 457 -41.20 17.24 -12.75
N CYS A 458 -39.98 17.18 -13.28
CA CYS A 458 -39.06 16.05 -13.50
C CYS A 458 -39.53 14.83 -14.31
N PRO A 459 -38.94 14.54 -15.49
CA PRO A 459 -38.88 13.17 -15.99
C PRO A 459 -38.02 12.31 -15.06
N ALA A 460 -38.38 11.03 -14.92
CA ALA A 460 -37.63 10.06 -14.13
C ALA A 460 -36.16 9.97 -14.61
N PRO A 461 -35.17 9.81 -13.70
CA PRO A 461 -33.79 9.61 -14.11
C PRO A 461 -33.63 8.21 -14.69
N THR A 462 -33.63 8.11 -16.02
CA THR A 462 -33.10 6.95 -16.72
C THR A 462 -31.57 7.02 -16.68
N GLY A 463 -30.97 6.19 -15.83
CA GLY A 463 -29.52 6.01 -15.74
C GLY A 463 -28.82 6.90 -14.72
N LEU A 464 -28.50 6.35 -13.56
CA LEU A 464 -27.52 6.92 -12.63
C LEU A 464 -26.11 6.78 -13.23
N GLY A 465 -25.75 7.71 -14.13
CA GLY A 465 -24.36 8.07 -14.40
C GLY A 465 -23.93 9.19 -13.44
N PRO A 466 -22.64 9.28 -13.07
CA PRO A 466 -22.17 10.32 -12.15
C PRO A 466 -22.37 11.72 -12.75
N MET A 467 -22.95 12.64 -11.96
CA MET A 467 -22.97 14.08 -12.27
C MET A 467 -21.54 14.62 -12.23
N LEU A 468 -20.94 14.82 -13.41
CA LEU A 468 -19.70 15.56 -13.59
C LEU A 468 -19.99 17.07 -13.64
N PRO A 469 -19.20 17.94 -12.99
CA PRO A 469 -19.19 19.37 -13.30
C PRO A 469 -18.54 19.58 -14.68
N ARG A 470 -19.15 20.42 -15.52
CA ARG A 470 -18.60 20.83 -16.83
C ARG A 470 -17.21 21.45 -16.65
N PRO A 471 -16.21 21.10 -17.49
CA PRO A 471 -14.92 21.77 -17.48
C PRO A 471 -15.08 23.21 -17.98
N SER A 472 -14.38 24.13 -17.33
CA SER A 472 -14.06 25.43 -17.90
C SER A 472 -13.30 25.21 -19.22
N THR A 473 -13.69 25.98 -20.24
CA THR A 473 -13.15 25.93 -21.59
C THR A 473 -11.66 26.22 -21.63
N PHE A 474 -10.83 25.17 -21.60
CA PHE A 474 -9.43 25.24 -22.04
C PHE A 474 -9.38 25.05 -23.56
N ARG A 475 -9.09 26.14 -24.27
CA ARG A 475 -8.84 26.17 -25.72
C ARG A 475 -7.45 25.56 -25.97
N LYS A 476 -7.37 24.29 -26.36
CA LYS A 476 -6.13 23.68 -26.87
C LYS A 476 -6.01 23.95 -28.37
N HIS A 477 -5.04 24.78 -28.75
CA HIS A 477 -4.55 24.87 -30.13
C HIS A 477 -3.68 23.65 -30.44
N HIS A 478 -3.94 22.97 -31.56
CA HIS A 478 -3.04 21.97 -32.14
C HIS A 478 -1.84 22.67 -32.83
N PRO A 479 -0.62 22.09 -32.76
CA PRO A 479 0.52 22.57 -33.54
C PRO A 479 0.58 21.87 -34.90
N GLY A 480 0.73 22.67 -35.96
CA GLY A 480 1.03 22.24 -37.32
C GLY A 480 1.78 23.35 -38.04
N THR A 481 3.10 23.16 -38.14
CA THR A 481 4.13 23.86 -38.93
C THR A 481 3.71 24.89 -40.01
N ARG A 482 4.20 26.13 -39.90
CA ARG A 482 5.06 26.81 -40.91
C ARG A 482 5.67 28.13 -40.40
N GLN A 483 6.89 28.37 -40.85
CA GLN A 483 7.83 29.46 -40.53
C GLN A 483 7.29 30.89 -40.76
N ARG A 484 7.72 31.86 -39.93
CA ARG A 484 8.64 32.96 -40.29
C ARG A 484 8.88 33.93 -39.10
N HIS A 485 10.12 34.44 -39.06
CA HIS A 485 10.75 35.39 -38.13
C HIS A 485 9.90 36.61 -37.69
N TRP A 486 10.12 37.14 -36.49
CA TRP A 486 10.91 38.37 -36.19
C TRP A 486 10.73 38.85 -34.72
N ARG A 487 11.89 38.97 -34.03
CA ARG A 487 12.34 39.91 -32.97
C ARG A 487 11.52 40.25 -31.70
N ALA A 488 12.24 40.15 -30.58
CA ALA A 488 11.99 40.72 -29.24
C ALA A 488 12.02 42.28 -29.24
N PRO A 489 11.66 43.01 -28.14
CA PRO A 489 12.41 42.98 -26.86
C PRO A 489 11.59 43.14 -25.55
N TRP A 490 12.24 42.77 -24.43
CA TRP A 490 12.04 43.22 -23.03
C TRP A 490 12.30 44.75 -22.90
N PRO A 491 12.39 45.43 -21.72
CA PRO A 491 12.15 45.11 -20.28
C PRO A 491 11.13 46.10 -19.61
N TRP A 492 10.76 46.08 -18.31
CA TRP A 492 11.49 46.55 -17.12
C TRP A 492 10.66 46.32 -15.83
N TRP A 493 11.34 45.94 -14.74
CA TRP A 493 10.91 46.12 -13.33
C TRP A 493 11.71 47.28 -12.72
N PRO A 494 11.20 47.96 -11.67
CA PRO A 494 11.86 47.86 -10.35
C PRO A 494 10.83 47.80 -9.19
N ARG A 495 10.97 46.87 -8.24
CA ARG A 495 11.68 46.96 -6.93
C ARG A 495 11.15 48.01 -5.95
N THR A 496 10.82 47.48 -4.77
CA THR A 496 10.34 48.06 -3.52
C THR A 496 11.32 49.04 -2.84
N PRO A 497 10.83 49.95 -1.98
CA PRO A 497 11.67 50.77 -1.11
C PRO A 497 11.84 50.16 0.30
N VAL A 498 13.07 50.25 0.83
CA VAL A 498 13.41 50.12 2.25
C VAL A 498 13.93 51.48 2.73
N ILE A 499 13.56 51.82 3.96
CA ILE A 499 13.67 53.12 4.62
C ILE A 499 15.12 53.42 5.09
N SER A 500 15.45 54.72 5.01
CA SER A 500 16.61 55.49 5.50
C SER A 500 17.13 55.10 6.91
N SER A 501 18.40 55.31 7.28
CA SER A 501 19.01 56.64 7.44
C SER A 501 20.47 56.55 7.94
N SER A 502 21.36 57.34 7.32
CA SER A 502 22.46 58.18 7.87
C SER A 502 23.54 58.38 6.81
#